data_AF-A0A3S1DD71-F1
#
_entry.id   AF-A0A3S1DD71-F1
#
_cell.length_a   1.000
_cell.length_b   1.000
_cell.length_c   1.000
_cell.angle_alpha   90.00
_cell.angle_beta   90.00
_cell.angle_gamma   90.00
#
_symmetry.space_group_name_H-M   'P 1'
#
loop_
_entity.id
_entity.type
_entity.pdbx_description
1 polymer ?
#
loop_
_entity_poly.entity_id
_entity_poly.type
_entity_poly.pdbx_seq_one_letter_code
_entity_poly.pdbx_strand_id
1 'polypeptide(L)'
;MSNGDLNWITNFIWGIADDALRDLYVRGKYRDVILPMMVLRRLDAVLEPMKPAVLSMKDNLDKAGITNQDAALRQAAEQAFYNTSQFTLRDLRNRASQAQLKADFEAYLDGFSPNVQEILDNFEFRNQLPKLSKADVIGTLIEKFLDSSINLGPKPVLNGDGSVKHPGLDNHAMGTIFEELVRRFNEANNEEAG
;
A
#
# COMPACT_ATOMS: atom_id res chain seq x y z
N MET A 1 -8.87 3.82 -18.88
CA MET A 1 -7.65 2.99 -18.82
C MET A 1 -7.85 1.79 -19.73
N SER A 2 -6.85 1.37 -20.50
CA SER A 2 -6.99 0.27 -21.46
C SER A 2 -6.68 -1.09 -20.82
N ASN A 3 -7.14 -2.19 -21.44
CA ASN A 3 -6.76 -3.54 -21.01
C ASN A 3 -5.24 -3.77 -21.06
N GLY A 4 -4.53 -3.11 -21.97
CA GLY A 4 -3.07 -3.15 -22.04
C GLY A 4 -2.42 -2.56 -20.79
N ASP A 5 -2.94 -1.44 -20.28
CA ASP A 5 -2.44 -0.79 -19.07
C ASP A 5 -2.67 -1.67 -17.83
N LEU A 6 -3.84 -2.32 -17.72
CA LEU A 6 -4.15 -3.22 -16.61
C LEU A 6 -3.22 -4.42 -16.62
N ASN A 7 -3.03 -5.05 -17.78
CA ASN A 7 -2.10 -6.18 -17.92
C ASN A 7 -0.66 -5.80 -17.59
N TRP A 8 -0.21 -4.61 -18.00
CA TRP A 8 1.11 -4.10 -17.65
C TRP A 8 1.28 -3.98 -16.13
N ILE A 9 0.33 -3.34 -15.44
CA ILE A 9 0.41 -3.15 -13.98
C ILE A 9 0.36 -4.49 -13.25
N THR A 10 -0.53 -5.40 -13.65
CA THR A 10 -0.59 -6.75 -13.08
C THR A 10 0.75 -7.47 -13.23
N ASN A 11 1.36 -7.44 -14.42
CA ASN A 11 2.66 -8.06 -14.67
C ASN A 11 3.78 -7.38 -13.89
N PHE A 12 3.73 -6.06 -13.75
CA PHE A 12 4.69 -5.30 -12.96
C PHE A 12 4.63 -5.70 -11.49
N ILE A 13 3.43 -5.72 -10.88
CA ILE A 13 3.24 -6.14 -9.49
C ILE A 13 3.63 -7.61 -9.30
N TRP A 14 3.31 -8.47 -10.25
CA TRP A 14 3.78 -9.85 -10.24
C TRP A 14 5.32 -9.93 -10.22
N GLY A 15 6.00 -9.13 -11.04
CA GLY A 15 7.46 -9.05 -11.07
C GLY A 15 8.09 -8.54 -9.76
N ILE A 16 7.40 -7.69 -8.99
CA ILE A 16 7.84 -7.30 -7.63
C ILE A 16 7.96 -8.53 -6.74
N ALA A 17 7.01 -9.47 -6.84
CA ALA A 17 7.01 -10.69 -6.04
C ALA A 17 8.23 -11.55 -6.34
N ASP A 18 8.48 -11.82 -7.62
CA ASP A 18 9.60 -12.64 -8.07
C ASP A 18 10.96 -12.01 -7.73
N ASP A 19 11.07 -10.68 -7.80
CA ASP A 19 12.33 -9.99 -7.53
C ASP A 19 12.61 -9.81 -6.03
N ALA A 20 11.61 -9.46 -5.24
CA ALA A 20 11.81 -9.11 -3.83
C ALA A 20 11.66 -10.29 -2.85
N LEU A 21 10.92 -11.35 -3.22
CA LEU A 21 10.49 -12.38 -2.26
C LEU A 21 11.05 -13.77 -2.52
N ARG A 22 11.71 -14.01 -3.67
CA ARG A 22 12.11 -15.37 -4.09
C ARG A 22 13.04 -16.12 -3.16
N ASP A 23 13.95 -15.43 -2.50
CA ASP A 23 14.91 -16.06 -1.59
C ASP A 23 14.37 -16.10 -0.14
N LEU A 24 13.21 -15.50 0.10
CA LEU A 24 12.59 -15.39 1.41
C LEU A 24 11.38 -16.33 1.55
N TYR A 25 10.58 -16.46 0.51
CA TYR A 25 9.29 -17.15 0.54
C TYR A 25 9.20 -18.18 -0.58
N VAL A 26 8.44 -19.26 -0.35
CA VAL A 26 7.95 -20.09 -1.45
C VAL A 26 6.93 -19.29 -2.26
N ARG A 27 6.78 -19.57 -3.56
CA ARG A 27 6.00 -18.72 -4.48
C ARG A 27 4.56 -18.60 -4.04
N GLY A 28 4.01 -19.69 -3.49
CA GLY A 28 2.68 -19.71 -2.92
C GLY A 28 2.43 -18.70 -1.79
N LYS A 29 3.50 -18.32 -1.07
CA LYS A 29 3.45 -17.37 0.05
C LYS A 29 3.68 -15.91 -0.35
N TYR A 30 3.98 -15.62 -1.61
CA TYR A 30 4.15 -14.24 -2.06
C TYR A 30 2.90 -13.39 -1.86
N ARG A 31 1.72 -13.99 -2.04
CA ARG A 31 0.43 -13.29 -1.90
C ARG A 31 0.24 -12.65 -0.52
N ASP A 32 0.79 -13.28 0.52
CA ASP A 32 0.67 -12.84 1.93
C ASP A 32 1.44 -11.52 2.17
N VAL A 33 2.28 -11.10 1.20
CA VAL A 33 3.03 -9.84 1.22
C VAL A 33 2.57 -8.89 0.11
N ILE A 34 2.38 -9.39 -1.11
CA ILE A 34 2.11 -8.56 -2.29
C ILE A 34 0.71 -7.97 -2.29
N LEU A 35 -0.31 -8.74 -1.91
CA LEU A 35 -1.69 -8.26 -1.84
C LEU A 35 -1.87 -7.14 -0.80
N PRO A 36 -1.42 -7.30 0.47
CA PRO A 36 -1.52 -6.20 1.43
C PRO A 36 -0.68 -4.98 1.02
N MET A 37 0.51 -5.16 0.43
CA MET A 37 1.29 -4.02 -0.07
C MET A 37 0.61 -3.24 -1.21
N MET A 38 -0.06 -3.94 -2.12
CA MET A 38 -0.86 -3.30 -3.17
C MET A 38 -2.02 -2.50 -2.60
N VAL A 39 -2.74 -3.07 -1.63
CA VAL A 39 -3.84 -2.38 -0.92
C VAL A 39 -3.30 -1.15 -0.20
N LEU A 40 -2.20 -1.28 0.55
CA LEU A 40 -1.56 -0.17 1.25
C LEU A 40 -1.17 0.95 0.29
N ARG A 41 -0.51 0.63 -0.83
CA ARG A 41 -0.12 1.66 -1.80
C ARG A 41 -1.33 2.38 -2.41
N ARG A 42 -2.44 1.68 -2.66
CA ARG A 42 -3.68 2.29 -3.15
C ARG A 42 -4.27 3.24 -2.11
N LEU A 43 -4.41 2.79 -0.86
CA LEU A 43 -4.95 3.61 0.23
C LEU A 43 -4.08 4.85 0.47
N ASP A 44 -2.76 4.68 0.46
CA ASP A 44 -1.78 5.75 0.56
C ASP A 44 -1.96 6.79 -0.55
N ALA A 45 -2.00 6.37 -1.82
CA ALA A 45 -2.14 7.26 -2.96
C ALA A 45 -3.46 8.05 -2.96
N VAL A 46 -4.53 7.46 -2.41
CA VAL A 46 -5.83 8.14 -2.25
C VAL A 46 -5.76 9.19 -1.14
N LEU A 47 -5.10 8.88 -0.02
CA LEU A 47 -5.02 9.77 1.15
C LEU A 47 -3.92 10.82 1.08
N GLU A 48 -2.87 10.61 0.28
CA GLU A 48 -1.68 11.46 0.20
C GLU A 48 -2.01 12.96 0.08
N PRO A 49 -2.96 13.40 -0.78
CA PRO A 49 -3.35 14.81 -0.87
C PRO A 49 -4.05 15.36 0.39
N MET A 50 -4.73 14.49 1.14
CA MET A 50 -5.53 14.83 2.33
C MET A 50 -4.74 14.70 3.64
N LYS A 51 -3.50 14.20 3.57
CA LYS A 51 -2.65 13.98 4.75
C LYS A 51 -2.53 15.21 5.65
N PRO A 52 -2.26 16.44 5.14
CA PRO A 52 -2.17 17.62 5.99
C PRO A 52 -3.48 17.94 6.73
N ALA A 53 -4.62 17.77 6.05
CA ALA A 53 -5.94 18.02 6.64
C ALA A 53 -6.25 17.01 7.75
N VAL A 54 -5.97 15.72 7.53
CA VAL A 54 -6.15 14.67 8.54
C VAL A 54 -5.27 14.91 9.76
N LEU A 55 -3.99 15.24 9.57
CA LEU A 55 -3.07 15.49 10.68
C LEU A 55 -3.44 16.75 11.48
N SER A 56 -3.84 17.82 10.80
CA SER A 56 -4.34 19.04 11.44
C SER A 56 -5.61 18.78 12.25
N MET A 57 -6.56 18.02 11.68
CA MET A 57 -7.78 17.62 12.39
C MET A 57 -7.44 16.76 13.62
N LYS A 58 -6.53 15.80 13.49
CA LYS A 58 -6.10 14.93 14.59
C LYS A 58 -5.52 15.75 15.74
N ASP A 59 -4.60 16.66 15.46
CA ASP A 59 -3.96 17.53 16.45
C ASP A 59 -4.99 18.43 17.17
N ASN A 60 -5.94 19.01 16.43
CA ASN A 60 -7.01 19.82 17.01
C ASN A 60 -7.92 19.01 17.95
N LEU A 61 -8.30 17.79 17.56
CA LEU A 61 -9.14 16.91 18.37
C LEU A 61 -8.41 16.42 19.63
N ASP A 62 -7.11 16.13 19.52
CA ASP A 62 -6.27 15.75 20.65
C ASP A 62 -6.14 16.88 21.66
N LYS A 63 -5.86 18.11 21.20
CA LYS A 63 -5.81 19.31 22.05
C LYS A 63 -7.14 19.63 22.73
N ALA A 64 -8.25 19.32 22.07
CA ALA A 64 -9.58 19.47 22.62
C ALA A 64 -10.00 18.31 23.56
N GLY A 65 -9.17 17.26 23.70
CA GLY A 65 -9.49 16.09 24.53
C GLY A 65 -10.65 15.24 24.00
N ILE A 66 -10.95 15.31 22.70
CA ILE A 66 -12.04 14.55 22.08
C ILE A 66 -11.61 13.10 21.93
N THR A 67 -12.37 12.19 22.55
CA THR A 67 -12.08 10.75 22.53
C THR A 67 -12.58 10.04 21.28
N ASN A 68 -13.77 10.38 20.79
CA ASN A 68 -14.32 9.82 19.56
C ASN A 68 -14.02 10.74 18.35
N GLN A 69 -12.98 10.40 17.61
CA GLN A 69 -12.44 11.23 16.51
C GLN A 69 -12.82 10.70 15.12
N ASP A 70 -13.39 9.50 15.04
CA ASP A 70 -13.48 8.72 13.79
C ASP A 70 -14.26 9.46 12.67
N ALA A 71 -15.43 10.01 12.99
CA ALA A 71 -16.26 10.72 12.01
C ALA A 71 -15.56 11.99 11.47
N ALA A 72 -14.93 12.76 12.35
CA ALA A 72 -14.23 13.99 11.97
C ALA A 72 -12.98 13.70 11.12
N LEU A 73 -12.25 12.63 11.43
CA LEU A 73 -11.08 12.21 10.65
C LEU A 73 -11.47 11.67 9.27
N ARG A 74 -12.57 10.92 9.15
CA ARG A 74 -13.13 10.50 7.85
C ARG A 74 -13.56 11.70 7.00
N GLN A 75 -14.19 12.68 7.63
CA GLN A 75 -14.57 13.92 6.96
C GLN A 75 -13.34 14.69 6.46
N ALA A 76 -12.29 14.82 7.28
CA ALA A 76 -11.05 15.47 6.90
C ALA A 76 -10.27 14.71 5.80
N ALA A 77 -10.39 13.38 5.78
CA ALA A 77 -9.82 12.54 4.73
C ALA A 77 -10.62 12.57 3.43
N GLU A 78 -11.88 13.04 3.46
CA GLU A 78 -12.86 12.91 2.37
C GLU A 78 -13.02 11.46 1.87
N GLN A 79 -12.85 10.49 2.78
CA GLN A 79 -12.83 9.07 2.48
C GLN A 79 -13.48 8.26 3.60
N ALA A 80 -13.88 7.03 3.27
CA ALA A 80 -14.35 6.05 4.25
C ALA A 80 -13.19 5.39 5.04
N PHE A 81 -12.05 6.06 5.16
CA PHE A 81 -10.90 5.65 5.95
C PHE A 81 -9.97 6.85 6.13
N TYR A 82 -9.03 6.76 7.07
CA TYR A 82 -8.00 7.77 7.29
C TYR A 82 -6.70 7.11 7.76
N ASN A 83 -5.61 7.89 7.78
CA ASN A 83 -4.36 7.48 8.42
C ASN A 83 -3.76 8.66 9.20
N THR A 84 -3.65 8.50 10.52
CA THR A 84 -3.15 9.50 11.47
C THR A 84 -1.65 9.39 11.76
N SER A 85 -0.94 8.41 11.18
CA SER A 85 0.51 8.33 11.27
C SER A 85 1.15 9.59 10.70
N GLN A 86 2.31 9.99 11.21
CA GLN A 86 3.08 11.10 10.61
C GLN A 86 3.72 10.72 9.27
N PHE A 87 3.66 9.45 8.88
CA PHE A 87 4.28 8.95 7.67
C PHE A 87 3.28 8.76 6.53
N THR A 88 3.74 9.02 5.31
CA THR A 88 3.25 8.42 4.07
C THR A 88 4.17 7.28 3.66
N LEU A 89 3.74 6.43 2.72
CA LEU A 89 4.62 5.37 2.20
C LEU A 89 5.89 5.95 1.56
N ARG A 90 5.81 7.16 0.98
CA ARG A 90 6.98 7.87 0.41
C ARG A 90 8.01 8.28 1.46
N ASP A 91 7.55 8.69 2.65
CA ASP A 91 8.44 9.10 3.74
C ASP A 91 9.26 7.92 4.29
N LEU A 92 8.82 6.69 4.03
CA LEU A 92 9.47 5.48 4.48
C LEU A 92 10.55 4.97 3.51
N ARG A 93 10.70 5.59 2.32
CA ARG A 93 11.65 5.13 1.31
C ARG A 93 13.12 5.26 1.75
N ASN A 94 13.48 6.31 2.49
CA ASN A 94 14.88 6.68 2.74
C ASN A 94 15.21 6.69 4.24
N ARG A 95 15.38 5.52 4.87
CA ARG A 95 15.66 5.42 6.31
C ARG A 95 17.07 4.92 6.60
N ALA A 96 17.63 5.42 7.72
CA ALA A 96 19.03 5.20 8.09
C ALA A 96 19.33 3.78 8.62
N SER A 97 18.31 3.06 9.11
CA SER A 97 18.48 1.68 9.59
C SER A 97 17.22 0.84 9.41
N GLN A 98 17.41 -0.48 9.29
CA GLN A 98 16.33 -1.47 9.15
C GLN A 98 15.37 -1.48 10.35
N ALA A 99 15.91 -1.36 11.56
CA ALA A 99 15.11 -1.35 12.78
C ALA A 99 14.20 -0.10 12.84
N GLN A 100 14.73 1.07 12.47
CA GLN A 100 13.94 2.29 12.40
C GLN A 100 12.90 2.20 11.29
N LEU A 101 13.26 1.68 10.11
CA LEU A 101 12.32 1.49 9.01
C LEU A 101 11.15 0.58 9.43
N LYS A 102 11.44 -0.53 10.11
CA LYS A 102 10.40 -1.42 10.64
C LYS A 102 9.48 -0.69 11.61
N ALA A 103 10.04 0.01 12.60
CA ALA A 103 9.25 0.73 13.60
C ALA A 103 8.39 1.84 12.98
N ASP A 104 8.95 2.61 12.04
CA ASP A 104 8.21 3.66 11.33
C ASP A 104 7.10 3.06 10.44
N PHE A 105 7.35 1.89 9.83
CA PHE A 105 6.35 1.19 9.05
C PHE A 105 5.24 0.60 9.92
N GLU A 106 5.55 0.04 11.09
CA GLU A 106 4.55 -0.39 12.07
C GLU A 106 3.68 0.81 12.51
N ALA A 107 4.29 1.95 12.85
CA ALA A 107 3.57 3.18 13.19
C ALA A 107 2.72 3.72 12.03
N TYR A 108 3.15 3.51 10.77
CA TYR A 108 2.35 3.81 9.59
C TYR A 108 1.12 2.93 9.49
N LEU A 109 1.28 1.61 9.68
CA LEU A 109 0.18 0.65 9.65
C LEU A 109 -0.82 0.92 10.78
N ASP A 110 -0.34 1.20 11.99
CA ASP A 110 -1.18 1.44 13.17
C ASP A 110 -1.95 2.77 13.09
N GLY A 111 -1.50 3.71 12.27
CA GLY A 111 -2.17 4.98 12.06
C GLY A 111 -3.49 4.89 11.28
N PHE A 112 -3.76 3.78 10.60
CA PHE A 112 -4.96 3.60 9.80
C PHE A 112 -6.25 3.45 10.64
N SER A 113 -7.38 3.86 10.07
CA SER A 113 -8.70 3.73 10.69
C SER A 113 -9.11 2.26 10.95
N PRO A 114 -10.04 1.99 11.89
CA PRO A 114 -10.36 0.63 12.33
C PRO A 114 -10.72 -0.36 11.20
N ASN A 115 -11.49 0.10 10.21
CA ASN A 115 -11.85 -0.74 9.05
C ASN A 115 -10.66 -1.15 8.19
N VAL A 116 -9.59 -0.36 8.13
CA VAL A 116 -8.36 -0.73 7.45
C VAL A 116 -7.48 -1.61 8.34
N GLN A 117 -7.50 -1.43 9.66
CA GLN A 117 -6.86 -2.37 10.59
C GLN A 117 -7.39 -3.79 10.40
N GLU A 118 -8.72 -3.95 10.35
CA GLU A 118 -9.36 -5.24 10.08
C GLU A 118 -8.90 -5.88 8.76
N ILE A 119 -8.73 -5.07 7.71
CA ILE A 119 -8.22 -5.57 6.42
C ILE A 119 -6.78 -6.08 6.58
N LEU A 120 -5.90 -5.31 7.25
CA LEU A 120 -4.50 -5.69 7.46
C LEU A 120 -4.36 -6.94 8.34
N ASP A 121 -5.23 -7.08 9.34
CA ASP A 121 -5.27 -8.23 10.23
C ASP A 121 -5.75 -9.49 9.49
N ASN A 122 -6.74 -9.36 8.61
CA ASN A 122 -7.19 -10.47 7.74
C ASN A 122 -6.12 -10.93 6.75
N PHE A 123 -5.22 -10.04 6.33
CA PHE A 123 -4.03 -10.41 5.54
C PHE A 123 -2.91 -11.01 6.40
N GLU A 124 -3.02 -10.96 7.73
CA GLU A 124 -1.95 -11.32 8.67
C GLU A 124 -0.63 -10.57 8.37
N PHE A 125 -0.72 -9.36 7.81
CA PHE A 125 0.46 -8.71 7.22
C PHE A 125 1.53 -8.36 8.27
N ARG A 126 1.11 -8.01 9.49
CA ARG A 126 2.02 -7.75 10.61
C ARG A 126 2.91 -8.94 10.96
N ASN A 127 2.41 -10.18 10.75
CA ASN A 127 3.19 -11.39 10.99
C ASN A 127 4.36 -11.54 10.01
N GLN A 128 4.29 -10.87 8.86
CA GLN A 128 5.35 -10.89 7.84
C GLN A 128 6.49 -9.91 8.17
N LEU A 129 6.22 -8.83 8.91
CA LEU A 129 7.18 -7.74 9.13
C LEU A 129 8.50 -8.17 9.79
N PRO A 130 8.54 -9.06 10.81
CA PRO A 130 9.81 -9.50 11.39
C PRO A 130 10.71 -10.18 10.36
N LYS A 131 10.13 -11.01 9.49
CA LYS A 131 10.87 -11.73 8.44
C LYS A 131 11.35 -10.78 7.34
N LEU A 132 10.48 -9.89 6.87
CA LEU A 132 10.82 -8.88 5.87
C LEU A 132 11.90 -7.91 6.36
N SER A 133 11.83 -7.49 7.63
CA SER A 133 12.82 -6.62 8.25
C SER A 133 14.18 -7.30 8.39
N LYS A 134 14.21 -8.55 8.88
CA LYS A 134 15.46 -9.32 9.02
C LYS A 134 16.19 -9.53 7.68
N ALA A 135 15.42 -9.64 6.59
CA ALA A 135 15.94 -9.83 5.25
C ALA A 135 16.18 -8.51 4.48
N ASP A 136 15.95 -7.36 5.11
CA ASP A 136 16.09 -6.03 4.48
C ASP A 136 15.20 -5.77 3.26
N VAL A 137 13.99 -6.36 3.23
CA VAL A 137 13.11 -6.31 2.04
C VAL A 137 12.01 -5.25 2.16
N ILE A 138 11.73 -4.72 3.35
CA ILE A 138 10.69 -3.70 3.54
C ILE A 138 10.95 -2.47 2.66
N GLY A 139 12.18 -1.96 2.66
CA GLY A 139 12.56 -0.78 1.86
C GLY A 139 12.41 -1.06 0.36
N THR A 140 12.90 -2.21 -0.10
CA THR A 140 12.78 -2.65 -1.49
C THR A 140 11.33 -2.78 -1.95
N LEU A 141 10.44 -3.35 -1.12
CA LEU A 141 9.02 -3.43 -1.44
C LEU A 141 8.41 -2.02 -1.57
N ILE A 142 8.69 -1.13 -0.61
CA ILE A 142 8.21 0.26 -0.64
C ILE A 142 8.67 0.96 -1.91
N GLU A 143 9.96 0.86 -2.25
CA GLU A 143 10.53 1.44 -3.47
C GLU A 143 9.83 0.94 -4.72
N LYS A 144 9.63 -0.38 -4.84
CA LYS A 144 8.99 -0.99 -6.01
C LYS A 144 7.51 -0.60 -6.16
N PHE A 145 6.77 -0.53 -5.06
CA PHE A 145 5.36 -0.07 -5.10
C PHE A 145 5.22 1.44 -5.32
N LEU A 146 6.28 2.22 -5.09
CA LEU A 146 6.35 3.64 -5.39
C LEU A 146 6.95 3.95 -6.77
N ASP A 147 7.30 2.91 -7.55
CA ASP A 147 7.94 3.06 -8.85
C ASP A 147 7.08 3.91 -9.79
N SER A 148 7.73 4.85 -10.48
CA SER A 148 7.05 5.83 -11.33
C SER A 148 6.56 5.28 -12.67
N SER A 149 6.81 4.01 -12.97
CA SER A 149 6.36 3.29 -14.18
C SER A 149 4.93 2.77 -14.09
N ILE A 150 4.34 2.79 -12.89
CA ILE A 150 2.94 2.43 -12.65
C ILE A 150 2.24 3.53 -11.84
N ASN A 151 0.91 3.56 -11.94
CA ASN A 151 0.07 4.44 -11.12
C ASN A 151 -1.06 3.63 -10.49
N LEU A 152 -1.02 3.49 -9.16
CA LEU A 152 -2.10 2.89 -8.38
C LEU A 152 -3.04 3.93 -7.78
N GLY A 153 -2.85 5.23 -8.07
CA GLY A 153 -3.70 6.32 -7.60
C GLY A 153 -4.89 6.60 -8.53
N PRO A 154 -5.95 7.24 -8.03
CA PRO A 154 -7.15 7.53 -8.83
C PRO A 154 -6.95 8.67 -9.83
N LYS A 155 -5.96 9.55 -9.59
CA LYS A 155 -5.64 10.69 -10.47
C LYS A 155 -4.54 10.31 -11.46
N PRO A 156 -4.55 10.86 -12.68
CA PRO A 156 -3.47 10.65 -13.64
C PRO A 156 -2.15 11.23 -13.14
N VAL A 157 -1.05 10.59 -13.50
CA VAL A 157 0.30 11.14 -13.35
C VAL A 157 0.64 11.87 -14.63
N LEU A 158 1.10 13.12 -14.51
CA LEU A 158 1.43 13.97 -15.64
C LEU A 158 2.95 14.04 -15.83
N ASN A 159 3.38 14.21 -17.08
CA ASN A 159 4.73 14.61 -17.43
C ASN A 159 4.94 16.11 -17.14
N GLY A 160 6.19 16.58 -17.21
CA GLY A 160 6.51 18.01 -17.02
C GLY A 160 5.88 18.94 -18.06
N ASP A 161 5.50 18.42 -19.22
CA ASP A 161 4.79 19.14 -20.28
C ASP A 161 3.26 19.10 -20.13
N GLY A 162 2.74 18.48 -19.07
CA GLY A 162 1.31 18.35 -18.80
C GLY A 162 0.63 17.18 -19.52
N SER A 163 1.34 16.43 -20.39
CA SER A 163 0.79 15.21 -20.99
C SER A 163 0.60 14.11 -19.95
N VAL A 164 -0.40 13.23 -20.14
CA VAL A 164 -0.64 12.11 -19.22
C VAL A 164 0.46 11.07 -19.39
N LYS A 165 1.30 10.90 -18.35
CA LYS A 165 2.30 9.83 -18.27
C LYS A 165 1.64 8.49 -17.98
N HIS A 166 0.78 8.45 -16.97
CA HIS A 166 -0.01 7.28 -16.62
C HIS A 166 -1.45 7.70 -16.33
N PRO A 167 -2.46 6.98 -16.85
CA PRO A 167 -3.85 7.25 -16.53
C PRO A 167 -4.11 7.05 -15.04
N GLY A 168 -5.18 7.67 -14.54
CA GLY A 168 -5.70 7.36 -13.21
C GLY A 168 -6.28 5.94 -13.19
N LEU A 169 -6.05 5.23 -12.08
CA LEU A 169 -6.60 3.90 -11.84
C LEU A 169 -7.92 4.05 -11.07
N ASP A 170 -9.05 3.89 -11.75
CA ASP A 170 -10.36 3.90 -11.08
C ASP A 170 -10.60 2.62 -10.24
N ASN A 171 -11.68 2.60 -9.46
CA ASN A 171 -11.95 1.49 -8.55
C ASN A 171 -12.28 0.17 -9.27
N HIS A 172 -12.89 0.24 -10.46
CA HIS A 172 -13.20 -0.96 -11.25
C HIS A 172 -11.89 -1.58 -11.77
N ALA A 173 -11.03 -0.77 -12.38
CA ALA A 173 -9.72 -1.17 -12.85
C ALA A 173 -8.84 -1.72 -11.72
N MET A 174 -8.86 -1.10 -10.55
CA MET A 174 -8.16 -1.58 -9.36
C MET A 174 -8.66 -2.97 -8.92
N GLY A 175 -9.99 -3.17 -8.92
CA GLY A 175 -10.62 -4.46 -8.64
C GLY A 175 -10.16 -5.54 -9.61
N THR A 176 -10.16 -5.24 -10.92
CA THR A 176 -9.69 -6.17 -11.96
C THR A 176 -8.24 -6.60 -11.75
N ILE A 177 -7.33 -5.68 -11.43
CA ILE A 177 -5.92 -6.00 -11.15
C ILE A 177 -5.80 -6.89 -9.91
N PHE A 178 -6.56 -6.58 -8.86
CA PHE A 178 -6.52 -7.32 -7.61
C PHE A 178 -7.00 -8.77 -7.80
N GLU A 179 -8.14 -8.96 -8.46
CA GLU A 179 -8.70 -10.28 -8.76
C GLU A 179 -7.76 -11.13 -9.60
N GLU A 180 -7.16 -10.53 -10.63
CA GLU A 180 -6.21 -11.22 -11.50
C GLU A 180 -4.94 -11.64 -10.73
N LEU A 181 -4.43 -10.81 -9.81
CA LEU A 181 -3.31 -11.21 -8.95
C LEU A 181 -3.68 -12.34 -8.00
N VAL A 182 -4.86 -12.28 -7.37
CA VAL A 182 -5.37 -13.37 -6.53
C VAL A 182 -5.45 -14.68 -7.32
N ARG A 183 -5.99 -14.65 -8.54
CA ARG A 183 -6.07 -15.80 -9.43
C ARG A 183 -4.69 -16.40 -9.69
N ARG A 184 -3.72 -15.58 -10.15
CA ARG A 184 -2.35 -16.02 -10.45
C ARG A 184 -1.62 -16.60 -9.24
N PHE A 185 -1.76 -15.98 -8.07
CA PHE A 185 -1.15 -16.51 -6.85
C PHE A 185 -1.79 -17.83 -6.41
N ASN A 186 -3.09 -18.02 -6.60
CA ASN A 186 -3.75 -19.28 -6.30
C ASN A 186 -3.32 -20.40 -7.27
N GLU A 187 -3.16 -20.10 -8.55
CA GLU A 187 -2.63 -21.03 -9.55
C GLU A 187 -1.19 -21.46 -9.22
N ALA A 188 -0.31 -20.50 -8.92
CA ALA A 188 1.06 -20.80 -8.52
C ALA A 188 1.16 -21.61 -7.21
N ASN A 189 0.26 -21.37 -6.25
CA ASN A 189 0.17 -22.17 -5.02
C ASN A 189 -0.19 -23.63 -5.33
N ASN A 190 -1.18 -23.85 -6.20
CA ASN A 190 -1.64 -25.20 -6.54
C ASN A 190 -0.58 -26.00 -7.29
N GLU A 191 0.21 -25.34 -8.15
CA GLU A 191 1.34 -25.96 -8.86
C GLU A 191 2.48 -26.38 -7.92
N GLU A 192 2.72 -25.68 -6.80
CA GLU A 192 3.73 -26.06 -5.81
C GLU A 192 3.25 -27.18 -4.85
N ALA A 193 1.94 -27.36 -4.71
CA ALA A 193 1.35 -28.35 -3.81
C ALA A 193 1.12 -29.73 -4.45
N GLY A 194 1.20 -29.83 -5.79
CA GLY A 194 1.05 -31.07 -6.56
C GLY A 194 2.40 -31.69 -6.92
#